data_AF-A0A651G2A9-F1
#
_entry.id   AF-A0A651G2A9-F1
#
_cell.length_a   1.000
_cell.length_b   1.000
_cell.length_c   1.000
_cell.angle_alpha   90.00
_cell.angle_beta   90.00
_cell.angle_gamma   90.00
#
_symmetry.space_group_name_H-M   'P 1'
#
loop_
_entity.id
_entity.type
_entity.pdbx_description
1 polymer ?
#
loop_
_entity_poly.entity_id
_entity_poly.type
_entity_poly.pdbx_seq_one_letter_code
_entity_poly.pdbx_strand_id
1 'polypeptide(L)'
;MIIVPLGVASATPTAVRHLPSVALWREGDVHLFDCGENTQMRMLQAGLKRSKIENIFISHFDVDHFSGLIGLLSTLQLQRRDRALNITGPKGIKEYVEWNLNFAKVDLSFDLNFVEVEEDFESQRVVDEEEYYVEARPLNHSKFCMGFRFQEKDKPGKVDAEKAGALGITEDAQYKALKAGEDIEVDGKVIKSYDIVGHPRPGDSFAYISDTKYCPNAVKLAMNTNILYHEATFSESLADKAAETGHSTSGDAARVATEAQTKLLVIGHFSARYTNPFVLLREARAKFFPAWLATELRPIYTNPAQEKGIVEQKVYIKEIDDKSDSKTSRKKSYDKGGSSGKKFRKRRSSSDRGDDRRSSSSGSRRGSYSRRDDSGGERRKRRPERQPRDRDYNNKDYNNDNQGTARPPKHITPRTPFDNFDRF
;
A
#
# COMPACT_ATOMS: atom_id res chain seq x y z
N MET A 1 -7.96 1.17 -15.96
CA MET A 1 -7.48 1.29 -14.56
C MET A 1 -6.26 0.37 -14.35
N ILE A 2 -5.31 0.72 -13.48
CA ILE A 2 -4.10 -0.10 -13.19
C ILE A 2 -4.01 -0.40 -11.69
N ILE A 3 -3.80 -1.66 -11.32
CA ILE A 3 -3.61 -2.11 -9.94
C ILE A 3 -2.15 -2.51 -9.73
N VAL A 4 -1.52 -2.03 -8.67
CA VAL A 4 -0.13 -2.31 -8.34
C VAL A 4 -0.05 -2.79 -6.88
N PRO A 5 0.12 -4.10 -6.64
CA PRO A 5 0.42 -4.60 -5.31
C PRO A 5 1.76 -4.02 -4.84
N LEU A 6 1.78 -3.32 -3.70
CA LEU A 6 3.00 -2.71 -3.16
C LEU A 6 3.65 -3.60 -2.11
N GLY A 7 2.83 -4.27 -1.31
CA GLY A 7 3.23 -5.28 -0.34
C GLY A 7 2.15 -6.35 -0.16
N VAL A 8 2.58 -7.59 0.00
CA VAL A 8 1.69 -8.78 -0.02
C VAL A 8 1.95 -9.76 1.13
N ALA A 9 2.75 -9.39 2.14
CA ALA A 9 2.98 -10.21 3.34
C ALA A 9 1.85 -10.03 4.35
N SER A 10 1.52 -11.09 5.07
CA SER A 10 0.60 -11.04 6.21
C SER A 10 1.36 -10.94 7.54
N ALA A 11 0.87 -10.09 8.45
CA ALA A 11 1.27 -9.85 9.84
C ALA A 11 2.70 -9.33 10.06
N THR A 12 3.68 -9.86 9.34
CA THR A 12 5.10 -9.50 9.45
C THR A 12 5.74 -9.46 8.08
N PRO A 13 6.63 -8.48 7.80
CA PRO A 13 7.35 -8.47 6.55
C PRO A 13 8.34 -9.65 6.52
N THR A 14 8.73 -10.03 5.32
CA THR A 14 9.82 -10.98 5.08
C THR A 14 10.93 -10.29 4.30
N ALA A 15 12.07 -10.96 4.10
CA ALA A 15 13.15 -10.42 3.28
C ALA A 15 12.73 -10.05 1.85
N VAL A 16 11.62 -10.62 1.35
CA VAL A 16 11.18 -10.49 -0.06
C VAL A 16 9.71 -10.09 -0.22
N ARG A 17 8.97 -9.89 0.88
CA ARG A 17 7.57 -9.46 0.86
C ARG A 17 7.33 -8.41 1.94
N HIS A 18 6.68 -7.33 1.57
CA HIS A 18 6.40 -6.16 2.38
C HIS A 18 4.97 -6.19 2.93
N LEU A 19 4.70 -5.37 3.93
CA LEU A 19 3.39 -5.31 4.58
C LEU A 19 2.29 -4.80 3.63
N PRO A 20 1.02 -5.13 3.90
CA PRO A 20 -0.08 -4.92 2.97
C PRO A 20 -0.23 -3.48 2.50
N SER A 21 -0.23 -3.33 1.18
CA SER A 21 -0.72 -2.14 0.51
C SER A 21 -0.90 -2.42 -0.98
N VAL A 22 -1.97 -1.89 -1.56
CA VAL A 22 -2.25 -1.95 -3.00
C VAL A 22 -2.56 -0.55 -3.51
N ALA A 23 -1.88 -0.13 -4.57
CA ALA A 23 -2.19 1.13 -5.24
C ALA A 23 -3.05 0.88 -6.48
N LEU A 24 -4.14 1.61 -6.60
CA LEU A 24 -4.92 1.75 -7.81
C LEU A 24 -4.55 3.08 -8.46
N TRP A 25 -4.10 3.03 -9.71
CA TRP A 25 -3.79 4.21 -10.51
C TRP A 25 -4.86 4.40 -11.59
N ARG A 26 -5.41 5.62 -11.64
CA ARG A 26 -6.43 6.03 -12.61
C ARG A 26 -6.20 7.50 -12.97
N GLU A 27 -6.10 7.78 -14.27
CA GLU A 27 -6.09 9.15 -14.81
C GLU A 27 -5.08 10.11 -14.13
N GLY A 28 -3.96 9.57 -13.66
CA GLY A 28 -2.90 10.33 -13.01
C GLY A 28 -3.00 10.43 -11.49
N ASP A 29 -4.13 10.04 -10.90
CA ASP A 29 -4.35 9.96 -9.45
C ASP A 29 -4.16 8.53 -8.93
N VAL A 30 -3.85 8.44 -7.63
CA VAL A 30 -3.57 7.19 -6.91
C VAL A 30 -4.56 7.03 -5.76
N HIS A 31 -5.16 5.86 -5.67
CA HIS A 31 -6.00 5.42 -4.56
C HIS A 31 -5.29 4.27 -3.86
N LEU A 32 -5.01 4.43 -2.57
CA LEU A 32 -4.22 3.48 -1.80
C LEU A 32 -5.14 2.65 -0.90
N PHE A 33 -5.05 1.33 -0.98
CA PHE A 33 -5.77 0.38 -0.12
C PHE A 33 -4.77 -0.24 0.84
N ASP A 34 -4.98 0.00 2.12
CA ASP A 34 -4.03 -0.18 3.22
C ASP A 34 -2.69 0.56 3.02
N CYS A 35 -2.02 0.82 4.13
CA CYS A 35 -0.75 1.53 4.19
C CYS A 35 0.14 0.91 5.26
N GLY A 36 0.54 -0.35 5.08
CA GLY A 36 1.52 -1.00 5.92
C GLY A 36 2.88 -0.31 5.96
N GLU A 37 3.70 -0.66 6.95
CA GLU A 37 5.06 -0.14 7.07
C GLU A 37 5.80 -0.24 5.73
N ASN A 38 6.55 0.82 5.41
CA ASN A 38 7.35 0.92 4.19
C ASN A 38 6.56 1.12 2.87
N THR A 39 5.23 1.23 2.91
CA THR A 39 4.39 1.49 1.71
C THR A 39 4.91 2.66 0.87
N GLN A 40 5.30 3.77 1.51
CA GLN A 40 5.83 4.94 0.82
C GLN A 40 7.10 4.65 -0.02
N MET A 41 7.94 3.69 0.40
CA MET A 41 9.13 3.30 -0.34
C MET A 41 8.77 2.37 -1.50
N ARG A 42 7.80 1.47 -1.28
CA ARG A 42 7.26 0.60 -2.34
C ARG A 42 6.64 1.42 -3.47
N MET A 43 5.93 2.50 -3.14
CA MET A 43 5.43 3.45 -4.14
C MET A 43 6.56 4.05 -4.99
N LEU A 44 7.67 4.47 -4.38
CA LEU A 44 8.81 5.01 -5.11
C LEU A 44 9.42 3.96 -6.05
N GLN A 45 9.56 2.72 -5.58
CA GLN A 45 10.09 1.61 -6.38
C GLN A 45 9.16 1.23 -7.55
N ALA A 46 7.84 1.34 -7.35
CA ALA A 46 6.84 1.21 -8.40
C ALA A 46 6.82 2.39 -9.39
N GLY A 47 7.58 3.47 -9.13
CA GLY A 47 7.51 4.70 -9.92
C GLY A 47 6.23 5.51 -9.71
N LEU A 48 5.45 5.22 -8.66
CA LEU A 48 4.24 5.94 -8.29
C LEU A 48 4.59 7.18 -7.47
N LYS A 49 4.03 8.32 -7.86
CA LYS A 49 4.22 9.58 -7.14
C LYS A 49 3.31 9.63 -5.93
N ARG A 50 3.87 9.71 -4.72
CA ARG A 50 3.11 9.90 -3.47
C ARG A 50 2.27 11.17 -3.47
N SER A 51 2.72 12.23 -4.13
CA SER A 51 1.96 13.48 -4.29
C SER A 51 0.69 13.34 -5.14
N LYS A 52 0.50 12.21 -5.82
CA LYS A 52 -0.71 11.89 -6.59
C LYS A 52 -1.71 11.04 -5.82
N ILE A 53 -1.44 10.69 -4.56
CA ILE A 53 -2.43 10.02 -3.72
C ILE A 53 -3.59 10.98 -3.48
N GLU A 54 -4.80 10.54 -3.78
CA GLU A 54 -6.04 11.27 -3.53
C GLU A 54 -6.80 10.68 -2.35
N ASN A 55 -6.84 9.35 -2.28
CA ASN A 55 -7.58 8.61 -1.27
C ASN A 55 -6.70 7.52 -0.66
N ILE A 56 -6.78 7.36 0.66
CA ILE A 56 -6.23 6.22 1.41
C ILE A 56 -7.40 5.52 2.10
N PHE A 57 -7.56 4.23 1.85
CA PHE A 57 -8.58 3.36 2.44
C PHE A 57 -7.90 2.37 3.39
N ILE A 58 -8.16 2.47 4.68
CA ILE A 58 -7.65 1.54 5.70
C ILE A 58 -8.76 0.53 6.01
N SER A 59 -8.45 -0.76 5.83
CA SER A 59 -9.41 -1.85 6.04
C SER A 59 -9.71 -2.09 7.52
N HIS A 60 -8.68 -2.09 8.38
CA HIS A 60 -8.79 -2.36 9.82
C HIS A 60 -7.54 -1.92 10.59
N PHE A 61 -7.58 -2.08 11.93
CA PHE A 61 -6.48 -1.71 12.84
C PHE A 61 -5.61 -2.91 13.28
N ASP A 62 -5.18 -3.71 12.32
CA ASP A 62 -3.95 -4.49 12.49
C ASP A 62 -2.75 -3.70 11.96
N VAL A 63 -1.66 -3.76 12.72
CA VAL A 63 -0.52 -2.83 12.60
C VAL A 63 0.09 -2.89 11.19
N ASP A 64 0.08 -4.05 10.56
CA ASP A 64 0.57 -4.24 9.20
C ASP A 64 -0.27 -3.54 8.13
N HIS A 65 -1.50 -3.10 8.42
CA HIS A 65 -2.35 -2.41 7.43
C HIS A 65 -2.31 -0.88 7.53
N PHE A 66 -1.83 -0.28 8.62
CA PHE A 66 -1.84 1.19 8.77
C PHE A 66 -0.54 1.82 9.30
N SER A 67 0.42 1.02 9.78
CA SER A 67 1.65 1.54 10.41
C SER A 67 2.49 2.46 9.54
N GLY A 68 2.38 2.37 8.21
CA GLY A 68 3.09 3.23 7.27
C GLY A 68 2.49 4.63 7.14
N LEU A 69 1.28 4.86 7.65
CA LEU A 69 0.50 6.08 7.41
C LEU A 69 1.21 7.34 7.91
N ILE A 70 1.71 7.34 9.15
CA ILE A 70 2.33 8.53 9.75
C ILE A 70 3.60 8.94 9.00
N GLY A 71 4.44 7.96 8.64
CA GLY A 71 5.64 8.21 7.84
C GLY A 71 5.33 8.74 6.44
N LEU A 72 4.25 8.25 5.82
CA LEU A 72 3.77 8.76 4.54
C LEU A 72 3.29 10.21 4.66
N LEU A 73 2.44 10.53 5.65
CA LEU A 73 1.91 11.88 5.87
C LEU A 73 3.01 12.90 6.16
N SER A 74 3.96 12.57 7.02
CA SER A 74 5.13 13.42 7.29
C SER A 74 5.98 13.64 6.04
N THR A 75 6.08 12.63 5.18
CA THR A 75 6.81 12.78 3.91
C THR A 75 6.07 13.67 2.93
N LEU A 76 4.75 13.56 2.83
CA LEU A 76 3.93 14.45 1.99
C LEU A 76 4.04 15.91 2.46
N GLN A 77 4.11 16.12 3.78
CA GLN A 77 4.35 17.43 4.35
C GLN A 77 5.72 18.01 3.93
N LEU A 78 6.78 17.22 4.05
CA LEU A 78 8.12 17.63 3.61
C LEU A 78 8.19 17.90 2.10
N GLN A 79 7.35 17.23 1.32
CA GLN A 79 7.21 17.44 -0.12
C GLN A 79 6.31 18.62 -0.48
N ARG A 80 5.81 19.39 0.50
CA ARG A 80 4.96 20.57 0.33
C ARG A 80 3.74 20.26 -0.54
N ARG A 81 3.08 19.14 -0.24
CA ARG A 81 1.77 18.85 -0.82
C ARG A 81 0.81 20.01 -0.52
N ASP A 82 0.02 20.38 -1.51
CA ASP A 82 -0.98 21.44 -1.48
C ASP A 82 -2.42 20.91 -1.67
N ARG A 83 -2.59 19.76 -2.33
CA ARG A 83 -3.89 19.08 -2.48
C ARG A 83 -4.36 18.46 -1.17
N ALA A 84 -5.65 18.54 -0.88
CA ALA A 84 -6.28 17.79 0.22
C ALA A 84 -6.09 16.27 0.05
N LEU A 85 -6.15 15.52 1.13
CA LEU A 85 -6.01 14.06 1.13
C LEU A 85 -7.18 13.44 1.91
N ASN A 86 -7.86 12.49 1.30
CA ASN A 86 -8.96 11.77 1.95
C ASN A 86 -8.44 10.49 2.60
N ILE A 87 -8.81 10.26 3.86
CA ILE A 87 -8.49 9.05 4.61
C ILE A 87 -9.80 8.43 5.08
N THR A 88 -10.11 7.26 4.54
CA THR A 88 -11.25 6.44 4.97
C THR A 88 -10.74 5.28 5.81
N GLY A 89 -11.41 4.99 6.92
CA GLY A 89 -11.10 3.81 7.72
C GLY A 89 -12.09 3.62 8.87
N PRO A 90 -11.88 2.61 9.73
CA PRO A 90 -12.65 2.46 10.94
C PRO A 90 -12.62 3.73 11.80
N LYS A 91 -13.69 3.95 12.56
CA LYS A 91 -13.72 4.98 13.61
C LYS A 91 -12.50 4.90 14.54
N GLY A 92 -11.89 6.05 14.78
CA GLY A 92 -10.64 6.18 15.53
C GLY A 92 -9.43 6.47 14.63
N ILE A 93 -9.55 6.35 13.30
CA ILE A 93 -8.46 6.67 12.38
C ILE A 93 -8.08 8.16 12.45
N LYS A 94 -9.08 9.04 12.64
CA LYS A 94 -8.84 10.47 12.81
C LYS A 94 -8.02 10.74 14.07
N GLU A 95 -8.47 10.19 15.20
CA GLU A 95 -7.78 10.32 16.49
C GLU A 95 -6.35 9.80 16.41
N TYR A 96 -6.15 8.62 15.79
CA TYR A 96 -4.82 8.04 15.59
C TYR A 96 -3.89 8.98 14.82
N VAL A 97 -4.35 9.52 13.69
CA VAL A 97 -3.54 10.40 12.84
C VAL A 97 -3.23 11.71 13.56
N GLU A 98 -4.25 12.39 14.09
CA GLU A 98 -4.09 13.68 14.78
C GLU A 98 -3.18 13.56 16.00
N TRP A 99 -3.35 12.50 16.80
CA TRP A 99 -2.50 12.26 17.97
C TRP A 99 -1.02 12.10 17.59
N ASN A 100 -0.72 11.29 16.56
CA ASN A 100 0.66 11.04 16.15
C ASN A 100 1.32 12.28 15.53
N LEU A 101 0.58 13.06 14.73
CA LEU A 101 1.08 14.32 14.17
C LEU A 101 1.36 15.34 15.29
N ASN A 102 0.46 15.47 16.26
CA ASN A 102 0.64 16.33 17.43
C ASN A 102 1.83 15.89 18.28
N PHE A 103 1.98 14.59 18.54
CA PHE A 103 3.11 14.02 19.27
C PHE A 103 4.44 14.34 18.57
N ALA A 104 4.49 14.20 17.25
CA ALA A 104 5.67 14.48 16.43
C ALA A 104 5.90 15.97 16.15
N LYS A 105 4.95 16.85 16.53
CA LYS A 105 4.94 18.29 16.19
C LYS A 105 5.03 18.53 14.68
N VAL A 106 4.25 17.77 13.92
CA VAL A 106 4.17 17.89 12.46
C VAL A 106 2.89 18.64 12.11
N ASP A 107 3.05 19.89 11.68
CA ASP A 107 1.96 20.68 11.10
C ASP A 107 1.88 20.39 9.59
N LEU A 108 0.72 19.99 9.10
CA LEU A 108 0.51 19.71 7.67
C LEU A 108 0.18 21.00 6.89
N SER A 109 0.67 21.11 5.67
CA SER A 109 0.42 22.21 4.72
C SER A 109 -0.77 21.95 3.81
N PHE A 110 -1.48 20.84 4.02
CA PHE A 110 -2.62 20.39 3.25
C PHE A 110 -3.68 19.79 4.17
N ASP A 111 -4.93 19.82 3.71
CA ASP A 111 -6.06 19.35 4.49
C ASP A 111 -6.17 17.83 4.49
N LEU A 112 -6.59 17.28 5.64
CA LEU A 112 -6.99 15.89 5.78
C LEU A 112 -8.50 15.80 5.94
N ASN A 113 -9.16 15.08 5.04
CA ASN A 113 -10.57 14.76 5.15
C ASN A 113 -10.72 13.33 5.64
N PHE A 114 -11.39 13.14 6.78
CA PHE A 114 -11.61 11.81 7.36
C PHE A 114 -13.02 11.31 7.08
N VAL A 115 -13.12 10.07 6.59
CA VAL A 115 -14.36 9.31 6.49
C VAL A 115 -14.26 8.13 7.46
N GLU A 116 -14.80 8.31 8.66
CA GLU A 116 -14.83 7.27 9.68
C GLU A 116 -16.07 6.39 9.49
N VAL A 117 -15.84 5.09 9.33
CA VAL A 117 -16.90 4.09 9.18
C VAL A 117 -17.12 3.41 10.53
N GLU A 118 -18.38 3.43 11.00
CA GLU A 118 -18.80 2.76 12.23
C GLU A 118 -18.84 1.24 12.04
N GLU A 119 -18.72 0.47 13.13
CA GLU A 119 -18.67 -1.00 13.04
C GLU A 119 -20.00 -1.62 12.59
N ASP A 120 -21.12 -0.98 12.89
CA ASP A 120 -22.49 -1.47 12.73
C ASP A 120 -23.16 -0.99 11.43
N PHE A 121 -22.45 -1.09 10.31
CA PHE A 121 -22.96 -0.69 8.99
C PHE A 121 -23.17 -1.89 8.05
N GLU A 122 -24.13 -1.82 7.12
CA GLU A 122 -24.31 -2.87 6.11
C GLU A 122 -23.49 -2.62 4.83
N SER A 123 -23.50 -1.36 4.37
CA SER A 123 -22.73 -0.86 3.25
C SER A 123 -22.74 0.66 3.24
N GLN A 124 -21.67 1.28 2.76
CA GLN A 124 -21.56 2.73 2.68
C GLN A 124 -20.82 3.14 1.40
N ARG A 125 -21.32 4.16 0.70
CA ARG A 125 -20.52 4.88 -0.30
C ARG A 125 -19.59 5.84 0.44
N VAL A 126 -18.33 5.45 0.56
CA VAL A 126 -17.30 6.23 1.26
C VAL A 126 -16.69 7.32 0.36
N VAL A 127 -16.81 7.14 -0.96
CA VAL A 127 -16.49 8.15 -1.98
C VAL A 127 -17.57 8.07 -3.06
N ASP A 128 -18.06 9.21 -3.54
CA ASP A 128 -19.01 9.31 -4.66
C ASP A 128 -18.68 10.54 -5.51
N GLU A 129 -17.71 10.36 -6.42
CA GLU A 129 -17.27 11.39 -7.37
C GLU A 129 -18.09 11.33 -8.67
N GLU A 130 -17.97 12.33 -9.53
CA GLU A 130 -18.70 12.37 -10.81
C GLU A 130 -18.44 11.14 -11.70
N GLU A 131 -17.22 10.61 -11.70
CA GLU A 131 -16.82 9.52 -12.60
C GLU A 131 -16.68 8.14 -11.94
N TYR A 132 -16.60 8.07 -10.61
CA TYR A 132 -16.42 6.82 -9.89
C TYR A 132 -16.99 6.90 -8.47
N TYR A 133 -17.23 5.76 -7.86
CA TYR A 133 -17.54 5.68 -6.43
C TYR A 133 -16.74 4.56 -5.77
N VAL A 134 -16.59 4.65 -4.45
CA VAL A 134 -16.02 3.59 -3.63
C VAL A 134 -17.04 3.16 -2.58
N GLU A 135 -17.38 1.88 -2.60
CA GLU A 135 -18.30 1.25 -1.65
C GLU A 135 -17.50 0.43 -0.64
N ALA A 136 -17.81 0.58 0.65
CA ALA A 136 -17.29 -0.24 1.74
C ALA A 136 -18.37 -1.21 2.24
N ARG A 137 -17.97 -2.40 2.69
CA ARG A 137 -18.83 -3.36 3.41
C ARG A 137 -18.03 -4.07 4.52
N PRO A 138 -18.66 -4.43 5.65
CA PRO A 138 -17.96 -5.14 6.71
C PRO A 138 -17.60 -6.56 6.27
N LEU A 139 -16.40 -6.99 6.65
CA LEU A 139 -15.84 -8.32 6.44
C LEU A 139 -15.88 -9.14 7.75
N ASN A 140 -15.51 -10.42 7.68
CA ASN A 140 -15.57 -11.34 8.81
C ASN A 140 -14.15 -11.61 9.33
N HIS A 141 -13.60 -10.68 10.10
CA HIS A 141 -12.27 -10.78 10.69
C HIS A 141 -12.32 -10.77 12.23
N SER A 142 -11.18 -11.03 12.89
CA SER A 142 -11.07 -11.08 14.36
C SER A 142 -11.35 -9.73 15.03
N LYS A 143 -11.04 -8.64 14.33
CA LYS A 143 -11.37 -7.25 14.63
C LYS A 143 -12.27 -6.70 13.52
N PHE A 144 -12.92 -5.57 13.76
CA PHE A 144 -13.68 -4.90 12.71
C PHE A 144 -12.79 -4.63 11.49
N CYS A 145 -13.24 -5.12 10.34
CA CYS A 145 -12.56 -5.02 9.06
C CYS A 145 -13.59 -4.74 7.98
N MET A 146 -13.19 -3.98 6.97
CA MET A 146 -14.01 -3.69 5.80
C MET A 146 -13.25 -3.94 4.51
N GLY A 147 -13.99 -4.36 3.49
CA GLY A 147 -13.52 -4.46 2.12
C GLY A 147 -14.03 -3.28 1.32
N PHE A 148 -13.37 -3.01 0.20
CA PHE A 148 -13.70 -1.88 -0.65
C PHE A 148 -13.94 -2.32 -2.10
N ARG A 149 -14.90 -1.69 -2.76
CA ARG A 149 -15.13 -1.80 -4.20
C ARG A 149 -14.96 -0.41 -4.81
N PHE A 150 -13.97 -0.26 -5.67
CA PHE A 150 -13.84 0.88 -6.58
C PHE A 150 -14.61 0.58 -7.87
N GLN A 151 -15.53 1.46 -8.25
CA GLN A 151 -16.34 1.32 -9.46
C GLN A 151 -16.33 2.62 -10.24
N GLU A 152 -15.77 2.61 -11.45
CA GLU A 152 -16.05 3.68 -12.41
C GLU A 152 -17.52 3.63 -12.82
N LYS A 153 -18.15 4.79 -12.92
CA LYS A 153 -19.51 4.91 -13.45
C LYS A 153 -19.50 4.62 -14.95
N ASP A 154 -20.62 4.10 -15.45
CA ASP A 154 -20.74 3.73 -16.85
C ASP A 154 -20.54 4.94 -17.75
N LYS A 155 -19.75 4.74 -18.80
CA LYS A 155 -19.49 5.79 -19.79
C LYS A 155 -20.52 5.65 -20.90
N PRO A 156 -20.98 6.76 -21.51
CA PRO A 156 -21.77 6.70 -22.72
C PRO A 156 -21.09 5.84 -23.80
N GLY A 157 -21.93 5.25 -24.66
CA GLY A 157 -21.46 4.51 -25.81
C GLY A 157 -20.59 5.36 -26.74
N LYS A 158 -19.87 4.69 -27.64
CA LYS A 158 -19.16 5.40 -28.69
C LYS A 158 -20.17 5.99 -29.66
N VAL A 159 -19.94 7.24 -30.03
CA VAL A 159 -20.66 7.91 -31.11
C VAL A 159 -20.18 7.34 -32.44
N ASP A 160 -21.12 6.96 -33.31
CA ASP A 160 -20.86 6.65 -34.70
C ASP A 160 -20.60 7.96 -35.46
N ALA A 161 -19.32 8.31 -35.62
CA ALA A 161 -18.89 9.57 -36.22
C ALA A 161 -19.30 9.70 -37.69
N GLU A 162 -19.35 8.59 -38.44
CA GLU A 162 -19.73 8.59 -39.84
C GLU A 162 -21.23 8.89 -39.98
N LYS A 163 -22.09 8.21 -39.20
CA LYS A 163 -23.52 8.51 -39.18
C LYS A 163 -23.82 9.91 -38.66
N ALA A 164 -23.12 10.35 -37.62
CA ALA A 164 -23.30 11.69 -37.05
C ALA A 164 -23.02 12.78 -38.11
N GLY A 165 -21.91 12.66 -38.84
CA GLY A 165 -21.58 13.57 -39.94
C GLY A 165 -22.60 13.52 -41.08
N ALA A 166 -23.10 12.33 -41.45
CA ALA A 166 -24.12 12.18 -42.48
C ALA A 166 -25.48 12.80 -42.11
N LEU A 167 -25.75 12.98 -40.82
CA LEU A 167 -26.99 13.57 -40.29
C LEU A 167 -26.84 15.05 -39.91
N GLY A 168 -25.73 15.70 -40.28
CA GLY A 168 -25.50 17.13 -40.04
C GLY A 168 -25.10 17.47 -38.60
N ILE A 169 -24.77 16.47 -37.77
CA ILE A 169 -24.35 16.70 -36.38
C ILE A 169 -22.92 17.25 -36.38
N THR A 170 -22.78 18.53 -36.04
CA THR A 170 -21.50 19.25 -36.13
C THR A 170 -21.14 19.99 -34.86
N GLU A 171 -22.10 20.26 -33.98
CA GLU A 171 -21.88 21.04 -32.76
C GLU A 171 -21.59 20.15 -31.54
N ASP A 172 -20.64 20.57 -30.69
CA ASP A 172 -20.30 19.87 -29.45
C ASP A 172 -21.49 19.70 -28.50
N ALA A 173 -22.40 20.67 -28.47
CA ALA A 173 -23.63 20.60 -27.67
C ALA A 173 -24.54 19.45 -28.11
N GLN A 174 -24.66 19.22 -29.42
CA GLN A 174 -25.43 18.12 -30.01
C GLN A 174 -24.82 16.76 -29.62
N TYR A 175 -23.50 16.64 -29.72
CA TYR A 175 -22.79 15.41 -29.29
C TYR A 175 -22.94 15.16 -27.79
N LYS A 176 -22.94 16.20 -26.96
CA LYS A 176 -23.12 16.07 -25.51
C LYS A 176 -24.54 15.62 -25.16
N ALA A 177 -25.56 16.21 -25.77
CA ALA A 177 -26.97 15.83 -25.58
C ALA A 177 -27.20 14.37 -26.01
N LEU A 178 -26.74 13.99 -27.21
CA LEU A 178 -26.82 12.60 -27.69
C LEU A 178 -26.15 11.63 -26.72
N LYS A 179 -24.94 11.92 -26.24
CA LYS A 179 -24.24 11.09 -25.24
C LYS A 179 -24.94 11.04 -23.89
N ALA A 180 -25.73 12.04 -23.53
CA ALA A 180 -26.57 12.05 -22.34
C ALA A 180 -27.86 11.23 -22.51
N GLY A 181 -28.11 10.68 -23.71
CA GLY A 181 -29.33 9.93 -24.02
C GLY A 181 -30.47 10.80 -24.53
N GLU A 182 -30.22 12.09 -24.79
CA GLU A 182 -31.21 13.04 -25.27
C GLU A 182 -31.31 13.01 -26.80
N ASP A 183 -32.54 13.12 -27.31
CA ASP A 183 -32.79 13.31 -28.73
C ASP A 183 -32.56 14.78 -29.11
N ILE A 184 -32.03 15.02 -30.31
CA ILE A 184 -31.76 16.38 -30.79
C ILE A 184 -32.51 16.65 -32.09
N GLU A 185 -32.74 17.92 -32.39
CA GLU A 185 -33.27 18.37 -33.67
C GLU A 185 -32.16 19.03 -34.48
N VAL A 186 -31.94 18.55 -35.70
CA VAL A 186 -30.96 19.09 -36.65
C VAL A 186 -31.66 19.26 -37.99
N ASP A 187 -31.63 20.47 -38.56
CA ASP A 187 -32.28 20.81 -39.84
C ASP A 187 -33.75 20.37 -39.95
N GLY A 188 -34.52 20.49 -38.86
CA GLY A 188 -35.93 20.12 -38.80
C GLY A 188 -36.19 18.60 -38.70
N LYS A 189 -35.14 17.79 -38.50
CA LYS A 189 -35.22 16.34 -38.30
C LYS A 189 -34.82 15.98 -36.87
N VAL A 190 -35.67 15.19 -36.21
CA VAL A 190 -35.35 14.61 -34.90
C VAL A 190 -34.41 13.42 -35.09
N ILE A 191 -33.23 13.50 -34.48
CA ILE A 191 -32.23 12.43 -34.44
C ILE A 191 -32.28 11.79 -33.06
N LYS A 192 -32.47 10.47 -33.04
CA LYS A 192 -32.53 9.71 -31.78
C LYS A 192 -31.13 9.40 -31.28
N SER A 193 -30.93 9.52 -29.97
CA SER A 193 -29.63 9.19 -29.34
C SER A 193 -29.17 7.77 -29.68
N TYR A 194 -30.08 6.80 -29.60
CA TYR A 194 -29.74 5.38 -29.81
C TYR A 194 -29.35 5.04 -31.26
N ASP A 195 -29.69 5.87 -32.24
CA ASP A 195 -29.29 5.66 -33.65
C ASP A 195 -27.80 5.98 -33.88
N ILE A 196 -27.23 6.80 -32.98
CA ILE A 196 -25.89 7.39 -33.10
C ILE A 196 -24.94 6.89 -32.01
N VAL A 197 -25.43 6.76 -30.79
CA VAL A 197 -24.65 6.37 -29.63
C VAL A 197 -24.83 4.88 -29.41
N GLY A 198 -23.72 4.14 -29.43
CA GLY A 198 -23.74 2.71 -29.14
C GLY A 198 -24.15 2.38 -27.68
N HIS A 199 -24.12 1.10 -27.33
CA HIS A 199 -24.43 0.68 -25.97
C HIS A 199 -23.49 1.33 -24.93
N PRO A 200 -24.00 1.63 -23.71
CA PRO A 200 -23.18 2.09 -22.60
C PRO A 200 -21.98 1.17 -22.37
N ARG A 201 -20.85 1.77 -22.04
CA ARG A 201 -19.61 1.05 -21.77
C ARG A 201 -19.47 0.92 -20.25
N PRO A 202 -19.53 -0.31 -19.71
CA PRO A 202 -19.38 -0.53 -18.29
C PRO A 202 -18.07 0.07 -17.79
N GLY A 203 -18.12 0.77 -16.66
CA GLY A 203 -16.93 1.30 -16.02
C GLY A 203 -16.01 0.17 -15.51
N ASP A 204 -14.70 0.45 -15.46
CA ASP A 204 -13.75 -0.46 -14.84
C ASP A 204 -14.02 -0.61 -13.33
N SER A 205 -13.75 -1.79 -12.78
CA SER A 205 -14.08 -2.13 -11.39
C SER A 205 -13.01 -2.97 -10.69
N PHE A 206 -12.78 -2.68 -9.42
CA PHE A 206 -11.78 -3.33 -8.58
C PHE A 206 -12.34 -3.57 -7.19
N ALA A 207 -12.21 -4.78 -6.66
CA ALA A 207 -12.52 -5.08 -5.27
C ALA A 207 -11.23 -5.40 -4.50
N TYR A 208 -11.07 -4.79 -3.34
CA TYR A 208 -10.02 -5.07 -2.37
C TYR A 208 -10.64 -5.75 -1.15
N ILE A 209 -10.44 -7.07 -1.06
CA ILE A 209 -10.86 -7.89 0.07
C ILE A 209 -9.61 -8.28 0.85
N SER A 210 -9.37 -7.54 1.92
CA SER A 210 -8.31 -7.81 2.88
C SER A 210 -8.76 -8.91 3.86
N ASP A 211 -8.09 -8.97 5.00
CA ASP A 211 -8.24 -9.90 6.10
C ASP A 211 -9.70 -10.24 6.40
N THR A 212 -10.07 -11.50 6.14
CA THR A 212 -11.42 -12.00 6.33
C THR A 212 -11.46 -13.52 6.25
N LYS A 213 -12.37 -14.13 6.99
CA LYS A 213 -12.94 -15.44 6.64
C LYS A 213 -13.84 -15.27 5.42
N TYR A 214 -14.19 -16.38 4.77
CA TYR A 214 -15.28 -16.36 3.79
C TYR A 214 -16.52 -15.64 4.36
N CYS A 215 -17.05 -14.65 3.62
CA CYS A 215 -18.27 -13.95 4.00
C CYS A 215 -19.08 -13.47 2.77
N PRO A 216 -20.42 -13.38 2.87
CA PRO A 216 -21.25 -12.91 1.75
C PRO A 216 -20.95 -11.48 1.29
N ASN A 217 -20.48 -10.61 2.19
CA ASN A 217 -20.14 -9.23 1.82
C ASN A 217 -18.91 -9.16 0.90
N ALA A 218 -17.96 -10.09 1.02
CA ALA A 218 -16.85 -10.20 0.07
C ALA A 218 -17.38 -10.51 -1.34
N VAL A 219 -18.37 -11.41 -1.46
CA VAL A 219 -19.02 -11.73 -2.74
C VAL A 219 -19.75 -10.50 -3.30
N LYS A 220 -20.51 -9.77 -2.47
CA LYS A 220 -21.23 -8.54 -2.88
C LYS A 220 -20.27 -7.47 -3.42
N LEU A 221 -19.16 -7.23 -2.72
CA LEU A 221 -18.13 -6.29 -3.18
C LEU A 221 -17.51 -6.72 -4.51
N ALA A 222 -17.19 -8.02 -4.64
CA ALA A 222 -16.53 -8.59 -5.80
C ALA A 222 -17.43 -8.79 -7.04
N MET A 223 -18.75 -8.64 -6.90
CA MET A 223 -19.73 -9.00 -7.93
C MET A 223 -19.45 -8.33 -9.28
N ASN A 224 -19.22 -9.12 -10.32
CA ASN A 224 -18.91 -8.71 -11.70
C ASN A 224 -17.69 -7.78 -11.84
N THR A 225 -16.74 -7.84 -10.91
CA THR A 225 -15.56 -6.96 -10.95
C THR A 225 -14.59 -7.34 -12.07
N ASN A 226 -13.83 -6.37 -12.59
CA ASN A 226 -12.72 -6.68 -13.51
C ASN A 226 -11.57 -7.37 -12.77
N ILE A 227 -11.23 -6.87 -11.57
CA ILE A 227 -10.16 -7.42 -10.74
C ILE A 227 -10.67 -7.53 -9.30
N LEU A 228 -10.56 -8.72 -8.73
CA LEU A 228 -10.71 -8.97 -7.30
C LEU A 228 -9.32 -9.22 -6.71
N TYR A 229 -8.84 -8.36 -5.81
CA TYR A 229 -7.75 -8.69 -4.92
C TYR A 229 -8.32 -9.30 -3.64
N HIS A 230 -7.90 -10.51 -3.28
CA HIS A 230 -8.39 -11.21 -2.09
C HIS A 230 -7.22 -11.78 -1.28
N GLU A 231 -7.31 -11.69 0.04
CA GLU A 231 -6.37 -12.36 0.93
C GLU A 231 -6.41 -13.89 0.74
N ALA A 232 -5.24 -14.53 0.77
CA ALA A 232 -5.12 -15.98 0.73
C ALA A 232 -4.03 -16.38 1.73
N THR A 233 -4.24 -16.02 3.00
CA THR A 233 -3.20 -16.17 4.03
C THR A 233 -2.76 -17.61 4.19
N PHE A 234 -3.67 -18.58 3.98
CA PHE A 234 -3.43 -20.00 4.16
C PHE A 234 -3.79 -20.85 2.93
N SER A 235 -3.23 -22.06 2.89
CA SER A 235 -3.63 -23.14 1.98
C SER A 235 -4.83 -23.87 2.57
N GLU A 236 -5.52 -24.65 1.74
CA GLU A 236 -6.62 -25.54 2.15
C GLU A 236 -6.22 -26.46 3.33
N SER A 237 -4.98 -26.94 3.35
CA SER A 237 -4.46 -27.81 4.42
C SER A 237 -4.41 -27.15 5.81
N LEU A 238 -4.54 -25.82 5.86
CA LEU A 238 -4.52 -25.01 7.08
C LEU A 238 -5.83 -24.24 7.25
N ALA A 239 -6.95 -24.73 6.70
CA ALA A 239 -8.26 -24.12 6.84
C ALA A 239 -8.66 -23.87 8.31
N ASP A 240 -8.38 -24.81 9.22
CA ASP A 240 -8.64 -24.62 10.66
C ASP A 240 -7.88 -23.43 11.22
N LYS A 241 -6.62 -23.24 10.81
CA LYS A 241 -5.81 -22.11 11.24
C LYS A 241 -6.35 -20.81 10.66
N ALA A 242 -6.74 -20.80 9.39
CA ALA A 242 -7.36 -19.66 8.74
C ALA A 242 -8.60 -19.20 9.52
N ALA A 243 -9.50 -20.14 9.82
CA ALA A 243 -10.72 -19.87 10.59
C ALA A 243 -10.43 -19.41 12.03
N GLU A 244 -9.42 -19.98 12.70
CA GLU A 244 -9.01 -19.56 14.05
C GLU A 244 -8.55 -18.10 14.06
N THR A 245 -7.76 -17.69 13.07
CA THR A 245 -7.15 -16.35 13.00
C THR A 245 -7.96 -15.30 12.24
N GLY A 246 -9.15 -15.64 11.75
CA GLY A 246 -9.97 -14.67 11.02
C GLY A 246 -9.60 -14.47 9.54
N HIS A 247 -8.94 -15.46 8.93
CA HIS A 247 -8.40 -15.39 7.58
C HIS A 247 -9.04 -16.39 6.62
N SER A 248 -8.71 -16.24 5.33
CA SER A 248 -9.14 -17.09 4.24
C SER A 248 -8.05 -18.04 3.77
N THR A 249 -8.51 -19.18 3.23
CA THR A 249 -7.67 -20.00 2.38
C THR A 249 -7.67 -19.50 0.94
N SER A 250 -6.68 -19.95 0.15
CA SER A 250 -6.66 -19.79 -1.32
C SER A 250 -7.96 -20.28 -1.99
N GLY A 251 -8.58 -21.32 -1.43
CA GLY A 251 -9.85 -21.85 -1.90
C GLY A 251 -11.06 -21.00 -1.56
N ASP A 252 -11.06 -20.35 -0.40
CA ASP A 252 -12.09 -19.38 -0.01
C ASP A 252 -12.06 -18.16 -0.94
N ALA A 253 -10.86 -17.65 -1.24
CA ALA A 253 -10.68 -16.58 -2.22
C ALA A 253 -11.22 -16.97 -3.61
N ALA A 254 -10.90 -18.19 -4.07
CA ALA A 254 -11.41 -18.71 -5.34
C ALA A 254 -12.93 -18.94 -5.33
N ARG A 255 -13.50 -19.33 -4.19
CA ARG A 255 -14.94 -19.44 -3.99
C ARG A 255 -15.62 -18.07 -4.14
N VAL A 256 -15.11 -17.04 -3.46
CA VAL A 256 -15.63 -15.67 -3.59
C VAL A 256 -15.56 -15.21 -5.05
N ALA A 257 -14.43 -15.43 -5.72
CA ALA A 257 -14.25 -15.07 -7.14
C ALA A 257 -15.28 -15.76 -8.06
N THR A 258 -15.56 -17.04 -7.80
CA THR A 258 -16.52 -17.84 -8.58
C THR A 258 -17.95 -17.36 -8.35
N GLU A 259 -18.37 -17.22 -7.09
CA GLU A 259 -19.72 -16.76 -6.74
C GLU A 259 -19.98 -15.32 -7.21
N ALA A 260 -18.94 -14.48 -7.20
CA ALA A 260 -19.01 -13.09 -7.63
C ALA A 260 -18.87 -12.90 -9.14
N GLN A 261 -18.53 -13.95 -9.90
CA GLN A 261 -18.29 -13.85 -11.35
C GLN A 261 -17.27 -12.76 -11.72
N THR A 262 -16.20 -12.60 -10.92
CA THR A 262 -15.11 -11.66 -11.24
C THR A 262 -14.40 -12.10 -12.51
N LYS A 263 -13.75 -11.17 -13.23
CA LYS A 263 -12.98 -11.50 -14.44
C LYS A 263 -11.57 -12.02 -14.11
N LEU A 264 -10.98 -11.54 -13.02
CA LEU A 264 -9.63 -11.91 -12.57
C LEU A 264 -9.55 -11.89 -11.05
N LEU A 265 -9.08 -13.00 -10.47
CA LEU A 265 -8.69 -13.08 -9.07
C LEU A 265 -7.18 -12.84 -8.93
N VAL A 266 -6.80 -11.97 -8.01
CA VAL A 266 -5.42 -11.74 -7.61
C VAL A 266 -5.33 -12.09 -6.13
N ILE A 267 -4.60 -13.15 -5.79
CA ILE A 267 -4.40 -13.55 -4.40
C ILE A 267 -3.18 -12.86 -3.80
N GLY A 268 -3.28 -12.44 -2.54
CA GLY A 268 -2.20 -11.77 -1.79
C GLY A 268 -2.23 -12.09 -0.30
N HIS A 269 -1.62 -11.22 0.51
CA HIS A 269 -1.61 -11.33 1.98
C HIS A 269 -1.08 -12.68 2.50
N PHE A 270 0.10 -13.09 2.04
CA PHE A 270 0.62 -14.42 2.27
C PHE A 270 1.29 -14.54 3.63
N SER A 271 0.97 -15.61 4.37
CA SER A 271 1.71 -15.97 5.58
C SER A 271 3.19 -16.19 5.28
N ALA A 272 4.06 -15.67 6.15
CA ALA A 272 5.52 -15.81 6.05
C ALA A 272 5.99 -17.27 5.92
N ARG A 273 5.17 -18.25 6.34
CA ARG A 273 5.45 -19.69 6.22
C ARG A 273 5.63 -20.18 4.78
N TYR A 274 4.99 -19.52 3.82
CA TYR A 274 5.08 -19.94 2.42
C TYR A 274 6.28 -19.27 1.78
N THR A 275 7.38 -20.02 1.63
CA THR A 275 8.52 -19.61 0.80
C THR A 275 8.20 -19.64 -0.69
N ASN A 276 7.28 -20.53 -1.07
CA ASN A 276 6.75 -20.65 -2.42
C ASN A 276 5.23 -20.44 -2.40
N PRO A 277 4.72 -19.23 -2.71
CA PRO A 277 3.29 -18.97 -2.69
C PRO A 277 2.54 -19.55 -3.91
N PHE A 278 3.24 -20.12 -4.91
CA PHE A 278 2.60 -20.80 -6.04
C PHE A 278 1.79 -22.04 -5.61
N VAL A 279 2.04 -22.59 -4.42
CA VAL A 279 1.20 -23.66 -3.85
C VAL A 279 -0.24 -23.17 -3.65
N LEU A 280 -0.41 -21.93 -3.20
CA LEU A 280 -1.70 -21.27 -3.01
C LEU A 280 -2.36 -20.96 -4.35
N LEU A 281 -1.56 -20.49 -5.32
CA LEU A 281 -2.05 -20.22 -6.67
C LEU A 281 -2.61 -21.48 -7.35
N ARG A 282 -1.93 -22.62 -7.18
CA ARG A 282 -2.40 -23.90 -7.72
C ARG A 282 -3.76 -24.29 -7.15
N GLU A 283 -3.96 -24.12 -5.85
CA GLU A 283 -5.24 -24.39 -5.17
C GLU A 283 -6.34 -23.45 -5.65
N ALA A 284 -6.05 -22.14 -5.73
CA ALA A 284 -6.99 -21.16 -6.24
C ALA A 284 -7.41 -21.48 -7.69
N ARG A 285 -6.45 -21.80 -8.57
CA ARG A 285 -6.71 -22.16 -9.98
C ARG A 285 -7.51 -23.44 -10.18
N ALA A 286 -7.46 -24.36 -9.22
CA ALA A 286 -8.30 -25.56 -9.26
C ALA A 286 -9.79 -25.24 -9.13
N LYS A 287 -10.14 -24.12 -8.49
CA LYS A 287 -11.54 -23.67 -8.29
C LYS A 287 -11.91 -22.48 -9.19
N PHE A 288 -10.96 -21.62 -9.52
CA PHE A 288 -11.16 -20.44 -10.36
C PHE A 288 -9.92 -20.17 -11.23
N PHE A 289 -9.98 -20.52 -12.51
CA PHE A 289 -8.83 -20.53 -13.40
C PHE A 289 -8.17 -19.16 -13.66
N PRO A 290 -8.92 -18.05 -13.86
CA PRO A 290 -8.30 -16.74 -14.06
C PRO A 290 -7.85 -16.15 -12.72
N ALA A 291 -6.89 -16.82 -12.08
CA ALA A 291 -6.28 -16.44 -10.83
C ALA A 291 -4.77 -16.20 -11.01
N TRP A 292 -4.28 -15.09 -10.45
CA TRP A 292 -2.89 -14.64 -10.44
C TRP A 292 -2.37 -14.47 -9.02
N LEU A 293 -1.04 -14.59 -8.87
CA LEU A 293 -0.35 -14.21 -7.66
C LEU A 293 -0.11 -12.69 -7.66
N ALA A 294 -0.43 -12.00 -6.57
CA ALA A 294 0.02 -10.64 -6.36
C ALA A 294 1.56 -10.62 -6.29
N THR A 295 2.18 -10.13 -7.37
CA THR A 295 3.62 -9.92 -7.43
C THR A 295 3.87 -8.44 -7.14
N GLU A 296 4.64 -8.16 -6.09
CA GLU A 296 4.89 -6.77 -5.69
C GLU A 296 5.51 -5.96 -6.84
N LEU A 297 5.05 -4.72 -6.98
CA LEU A 297 5.44 -3.74 -8.00
C LEU A 297 5.07 -4.13 -9.44
N ARG A 298 4.45 -5.29 -9.69
CA ARG A 298 3.95 -5.67 -11.01
C ARG A 298 2.60 -4.99 -11.27
N PRO A 299 2.47 -4.14 -12.29
CA PRO A 299 1.18 -3.57 -12.67
C PRO A 299 0.24 -4.64 -13.24
N ILE A 300 -1.05 -4.52 -12.93
CA ILE A 300 -2.14 -5.40 -13.38
C ILE A 300 -3.22 -4.50 -14.00
N TYR A 301 -3.55 -4.75 -15.26
CA TYR A 301 -4.47 -3.89 -16.01
C TYR A 301 -5.86 -4.51 -16.06
N THR A 302 -6.90 -3.69 -15.89
CA THR A 302 -8.30 -4.14 -16.07
C THR A 302 -8.61 -4.60 -17.49
N ASN A 303 -7.84 -4.11 -18.46
CA ASN A 303 -7.85 -4.56 -19.83
C ASN A 303 -6.49 -5.19 -20.17
N PRO A 304 -6.39 -6.52 -20.29
CA PRO A 304 -5.14 -7.22 -20.60
C PRO A 304 -4.47 -6.76 -21.91
N ALA A 305 -5.23 -6.21 -22.86
CA ALA A 305 -4.65 -5.67 -24.10
C ALA A 305 -3.72 -4.47 -23.86
N GLN A 306 -3.85 -3.80 -22.70
CA GLN A 306 -3.04 -2.66 -22.30
C GLN A 306 -1.75 -3.04 -21.56
N GLU A 307 -1.53 -4.33 -21.26
CA GLU A 307 -0.32 -4.80 -20.57
C GLU A 307 0.96 -4.67 -21.40
N LYS A 308 0.84 -4.53 -22.73
CA LYS A 308 2.01 -4.40 -23.61
C LYS A 308 2.59 -2.99 -23.55
N GLY A 309 3.81 -2.87 -23.01
CA GLY A 309 4.72 -1.77 -23.31
C GLY A 309 4.75 -0.61 -22.30
N ILE A 310 4.34 -0.80 -21.05
CA ILE A 310 4.33 0.27 -20.06
C ILE A 310 4.91 -0.26 -18.75
N VAL A 311 6.00 0.36 -18.30
CA VAL A 311 6.76 0.15 -17.04
C VAL A 311 8.02 -0.72 -17.17
N GLU A 312 9.14 -0.05 -17.51
CA GLU A 312 10.47 -0.46 -17.04
C GLU A 312 10.69 0.09 -15.62
N GLN A 313 11.26 -0.72 -14.71
CA GLN A 313 11.67 -0.25 -13.39
C GLN A 313 12.65 0.92 -13.53
N LYS A 314 12.28 2.10 -13.02
CA LYS A 314 13.11 3.32 -13.11
C LYS A 314 14.20 3.42 -12.04
N VAL A 315 14.19 2.55 -11.03
CA VAL A 315 15.11 2.63 -9.90
C VAL A 315 15.87 1.32 -9.75
N TYR A 316 17.12 1.32 -10.18
CA TYR A 316 18.06 0.25 -9.86
C TYR A 316 18.49 0.39 -8.40
N ILE A 317 18.22 -0.64 -7.60
CA ILE A 317 18.89 -0.80 -6.32
C ILE A 317 20.32 -1.20 -6.68
N LYS A 318 21.29 -0.29 -6.51
CA LYS A 318 22.69 -0.68 -6.58
C LYS A 318 22.96 -1.58 -5.38
N GLU A 319 23.21 -2.85 -5.63
CA GLU A 319 23.76 -3.73 -4.60
C GLU A 319 25.11 -3.15 -4.14
N ILE A 320 25.33 -3.12 -2.83
CA ILE A 320 26.52 -2.50 -2.22
C ILE A 320 27.78 -3.37 -2.42
N ASP A 321 27.68 -4.52 -3.08
CA ASP A 321 28.77 -5.48 -3.23
C ASP A 321 29.40 -5.56 -4.63
N ASP A 322 29.29 -4.51 -5.46
CA ASP A 322 30.12 -4.39 -6.66
C ASP A 322 31.54 -3.94 -6.32
N LYS A 323 32.36 -4.91 -5.91
CA LYS A 323 33.82 -4.84 -6.04
C LYS A 323 34.23 -5.00 -7.51
N SER A 324 33.94 -3.99 -8.35
CA SER A 324 34.61 -3.86 -9.64
C SER A 324 34.54 -2.43 -10.15
N ASP A 325 35.62 -1.68 -9.98
CA ASP A 325 36.15 -0.88 -11.10
C ASP A 325 37.60 -0.49 -10.81
N SER A 326 38.50 -1.40 -11.18
CA SER A 326 39.89 -1.06 -11.40
C SER A 326 40.11 -0.77 -12.89
N LYS A 327 40.66 0.42 -13.15
CA LYS A 327 41.44 0.83 -14.34
C LYS A 327 40.66 1.18 -15.61
N THR A 328 40.61 2.48 -15.89
CA THR A 328 41.04 2.97 -17.21
C THR A 328 41.90 4.23 -17.08
N SER A 329 42.97 4.19 -17.86
CA SER A 329 44.11 5.10 -17.98
C SER A 329 43.76 6.47 -18.53
N ARG A 330 44.34 7.54 -17.95
CA ARG A 330 44.69 8.75 -18.71
C ARG A 330 46.15 9.12 -18.46
N LYS A 331 46.99 8.81 -19.45
CA LYS A 331 48.25 9.52 -19.69
C LYS A 331 47.92 10.96 -20.07
N LYS A 332 48.49 11.94 -19.38
CA LYS A 332 48.97 13.19 -20.00
C LYS A 332 50.10 13.79 -19.17
N SER A 333 50.98 14.46 -19.89
CA SER A 333 52.40 14.76 -19.69
C SER A 333 52.80 15.51 -18.42
N TYR A 334 54.03 15.22 -17.98
CA TYR A 334 54.88 16.08 -17.18
C TYR A 334 55.09 17.45 -17.87
N ASP A 335 54.99 18.53 -17.10
CA ASP A 335 56.05 19.55 -17.12
C ASP A 335 56.17 20.27 -15.76
N LYS A 336 57.39 20.73 -15.47
CA LYS A 336 57.95 21.13 -14.17
C LYS A 336 57.60 22.55 -13.73
N GLY A 337 57.66 22.75 -12.41
CA GLY A 337 57.84 24.04 -11.72
C GLY A 337 56.69 24.30 -10.74
N GLY A 338 56.86 24.57 -9.46
CA GLY A 338 58.01 24.87 -8.62
C GLY A 338 57.47 25.56 -7.37
N SER A 339 58.10 25.30 -6.23
CA SER A 339 58.04 26.07 -4.98
C SER A 339 56.87 25.88 -3.99
N SER A 340 57.27 25.43 -2.78
CA SER A 340 56.79 25.82 -1.44
C SER A 340 55.34 25.46 -1.05
N GLY A 341 55.01 24.94 0.13
CA GLY A 341 55.77 24.63 1.33
C GLY A 341 54.78 24.54 2.51
N LYS A 342 55.08 23.64 3.46
CA LYS A 342 54.53 23.52 4.84
C LYS A 342 53.10 22.95 4.96
N LYS A 343 52.95 21.68 5.36
CA LYS A 343 52.95 21.13 6.75
C LYS A 343 51.71 21.46 7.59
N PHE A 344 50.89 20.43 7.76
CA PHE A 344 50.12 20.03 8.95
C PHE A 344 50.43 20.81 10.26
N ARG A 345 49.39 21.24 10.98
CA ARG A 345 48.99 20.65 12.29
C ARG A 345 47.76 21.28 12.96
N LYS A 346 46.88 20.36 13.39
CA LYS A 346 46.07 20.26 14.63
C LYS A 346 45.76 21.49 15.51
N ARG A 347 44.45 21.60 15.76
CA ARG A 347 43.71 21.95 17.01
C ARG A 347 44.51 22.41 18.23
N ARG A 348 44.05 23.50 18.86
CA ARG A 348 44.03 23.67 20.32
C ARG A 348 42.85 24.53 20.78
N SER A 349 42.28 24.09 21.91
CA SER A 349 41.42 24.79 22.85
C SER A 349 42.14 25.95 23.56
N SER A 350 41.42 26.99 23.99
CA SER A 350 41.37 27.45 25.39
C SER A 350 40.51 28.71 25.57
N SER A 351 39.60 28.65 26.55
CA SER A 351 39.38 29.60 27.67
C SER A 351 39.42 31.13 27.46
N ASP A 352 38.29 31.74 27.87
CA ASP A 352 38.15 32.79 28.92
C ASP A 352 38.08 34.30 28.54
N ARG A 353 37.13 34.97 29.24
CA ARG A 353 36.90 36.42 29.46
C ARG A 353 36.32 37.25 28.29
N GLY A 354 35.37 38.17 28.46
CA GLY A 354 34.68 38.74 29.62
C GLY A 354 33.89 39.99 29.14
N ASP A 355 32.79 40.30 29.83
CA ASP A 355 31.98 41.54 29.91
C ASP A 355 31.72 42.43 28.66
N ASP A 356 30.46 42.80 28.40
CA ASP A 356 29.86 44.04 28.95
C ASP A 356 28.39 44.30 28.48
N ARG A 357 27.59 44.87 29.40
CA ARG A 357 26.42 45.80 29.24
C ARG A 357 24.97 45.30 29.01
N ARG A 358 24.18 45.43 30.12
CA ARG A 358 22.93 46.22 30.37
C ARG A 358 22.11 46.65 29.13
N SER A 359 20.77 46.66 29.06
CA SER A 359 19.62 46.87 29.99
C SER A 359 18.35 46.45 29.19
N SER A 360 17.18 46.08 29.73
CA SER A 360 16.23 46.90 30.50
C SER A 360 14.98 46.10 30.89
N SER A 361 14.46 46.36 32.11
CA SER A 361 13.04 46.43 32.56
C SER A 361 12.05 45.31 32.19
N SER A 362 11.07 44.89 32.99
CA SER A 362 10.55 45.19 34.33
C SER A 362 9.24 44.40 34.40
N GLY A 363 8.86 43.83 35.55
CA GLY A 363 7.53 43.24 35.66
C GLY A 363 7.35 42.30 36.83
N SER A 364 7.14 42.90 38.00
CA SER A 364 6.76 42.26 39.25
C SER A 364 5.41 41.53 39.17
N ARG A 365 5.27 40.41 39.91
CA ARG A 365 4.24 40.27 40.96
C ARG A 365 4.44 39.01 41.81
N ARG A 366 4.34 39.24 43.12
CA ARG A 366 4.40 38.31 44.24
C ARG A 366 3.13 37.46 44.31
N GLY A 367 3.25 36.26 44.89
CA GLY A 367 2.14 35.46 45.41
C GLY A 367 2.66 34.38 46.34
N SER A 368 2.83 34.75 47.61
CA SER A 368 3.24 33.87 48.72
C SER A 368 2.00 33.27 49.37
N TYR A 369 1.97 31.95 49.58
CA TYR A 369 1.28 31.36 50.73
C TYR A 369 2.11 30.22 51.32
N SER A 370 2.29 30.31 52.64
CA SER A 370 3.08 29.44 53.49
C SER A 370 2.18 28.56 54.36
N ARG A 371 2.58 27.28 54.49
CA ARG A 371 2.62 26.41 55.69
C ARG A 371 1.36 26.11 56.50
N ARG A 372 1.14 24.80 56.74
CA ARG A 372 1.21 24.05 58.04
C ARG A 372 0.79 22.59 57.75
N ASP A 373 1.64 21.58 57.96
CA ASP A 373 2.00 20.84 59.20
C ASP A 373 0.85 20.02 59.81
N ASP A 374 0.93 18.68 59.71
CA ASP A 374 0.91 17.66 60.79
C ASP A 374 0.85 16.25 60.15
N SER A 375 1.90 15.43 60.17
CA SER A 375 2.35 14.46 61.20
C SER A 375 1.66 13.08 61.16
N GLY A 376 2.47 12.02 61.25
CA GLY A 376 2.02 10.70 61.70
C GLY A 376 2.41 9.47 60.85
N GLY A 377 3.52 8.82 61.22
CA GLY A 377 3.50 7.38 61.50
C GLY A 377 3.82 6.35 60.39
N GLU A 378 5.08 5.90 60.39
CA GLU A 378 5.46 4.47 60.54
C GLU A 378 4.87 3.38 59.63
N ARG A 379 5.71 2.81 58.74
CA ARG A 379 6.30 1.43 58.82
C ARG A 379 6.59 0.83 57.44
N ARG A 380 7.89 0.72 57.15
CA ARG A 380 8.46 -0.18 56.13
C ARG A 380 8.13 -1.64 56.46
N LYS A 381 7.57 -2.39 55.51
CA LYS A 381 7.64 -3.86 55.49
C LYS A 381 7.94 -4.40 54.09
N ARG A 382 9.18 -4.89 53.97
CA ARG A 382 9.66 -6.15 53.36
C ARG A 382 9.11 -6.57 51.99
N ARG A 383 9.99 -6.45 50.98
CA ARG A 383 10.04 -7.32 49.79
C ARG A 383 10.45 -8.74 50.21
N PRO A 384 9.88 -9.81 49.63
CA PRO A 384 10.43 -11.15 49.75
C PRO A 384 11.53 -11.40 48.71
N GLU A 385 12.60 -12.02 49.18
CA GLU A 385 13.77 -12.49 48.46
C GLU A 385 13.41 -13.51 47.37
N ARG A 386 14.00 -13.36 46.18
CA ARG A 386 14.05 -14.42 45.16
C ARG A 386 15.42 -15.10 45.25
N GLN A 387 15.40 -16.41 45.49
CA GLN A 387 16.55 -17.30 45.46
C GLN A 387 17.28 -17.26 44.09
N PRO A 388 18.61 -17.44 44.06
CA PRO A 388 19.37 -17.52 42.81
C PRO A 388 19.14 -18.88 42.14
N ARG A 389 18.82 -18.86 40.84
CA ARG A 389 18.87 -20.06 39.99
C ARG A 389 20.26 -20.18 39.40
N ASP A 390 20.95 -21.25 39.76
CA ASP A 390 22.16 -21.72 39.08
C ASP A 390 21.85 -21.96 37.59
N ARG A 391 22.63 -21.31 36.73
CA ARG A 391 22.66 -21.59 35.29
C ARG A 391 23.92 -22.40 35.02
N ASP A 392 23.74 -23.71 34.92
CA ASP A 392 24.75 -24.59 34.33
C ASP A 392 24.92 -24.29 32.85
N TYR A 393 26.07 -23.72 32.51
CA TYR A 393 26.60 -23.68 31.14
C TYR A 393 27.22 -25.03 30.84
N ASN A 394 26.47 -25.90 30.15
CA ASN A 394 27.06 -27.08 29.51
C ASN A 394 27.50 -26.72 28.09
N ASN A 395 28.77 -26.36 28.00
CA ASN A 395 29.57 -26.34 26.80
C ASN A 395 29.77 -27.79 26.36
N LYS A 396 29.25 -28.19 25.19
CA LYS A 396 29.61 -29.46 24.55
C LYS A 396 30.15 -29.19 23.16
N ASP A 397 31.46 -29.35 23.09
CA ASP A 397 32.27 -29.48 21.88
C ASP A 397 31.66 -30.51 20.93
N TYR A 398 31.39 -30.08 19.69
CA TYR A 398 31.20 -31.02 18.59
C TYR A 398 32.52 -31.11 17.83
N ASN A 399 33.17 -32.25 18.05
CA ASN A 399 34.29 -32.72 17.26
C ASN A 399 33.91 -32.89 15.79
N ASN A 400 34.86 -32.48 14.98
CA ASN A 400 34.96 -32.57 13.55
C ASN A 400 35.20 -34.03 13.13
N ASP A 401 34.22 -34.68 12.52
CA ASP A 401 34.43 -35.90 11.75
C ASP A 401 33.77 -35.77 10.38
N ASN A 402 34.65 -35.49 9.41
CA ASN A 402 34.39 -35.35 8.00
C ASN A 402 34.55 -36.72 7.33
N GLN A 403 33.45 -37.41 7.04
CA GLN A 403 33.43 -38.51 6.08
C GLN A 403 32.25 -38.35 5.12
N GLY A 404 32.59 -38.23 3.84
CA GLY A 404 31.69 -37.86 2.77
C GLY A 404 30.72 -38.96 2.35
N THR A 405 29.46 -38.58 2.18
CA THR A 405 28.54 -39.20 1.23
C THR A 405 27.81 -38.09 0.49
N ALA A 406 28.22 -37.83 -0.75
CA ALA A 406 27.60 -36.85 -1.64
C ALA A 406 26.14 -37.24 -1.91
N ARG A 407 25.19 -36.37 -1.54
CA ARG A 407 23.78 -36.54 -1.94
C ARG A 407 23.68 -36.26 -3.45
N PRO A 408 22.99 -37.11 -4.23
CA PRO A 408 22.82 -36.85 -5.66
C PRO A 408 22.02 -35.55 -5.87
N PRO A 409 22.31 -34.78 -6.94
CA PRO A 409 21.57 -33.57 -7.25
C PRO A 409 20.09 -33.92 -7.48
N LYS A 410 19.20 -33.20 -6.81
CA LYS A 410 17.75 -33.34 -7.01
C LYS A 410 17.44 -33.06 -8.48
N HIS A 411 16.77 -34.01 -9.15
CA HIS A 411 16.22 -33.79 -10.48
C HIS A 411 15.29 -32.57 -10.45
N ILE A 412 15.67 -31.52 -11.18
CA ILE A 412 14.80 -30.39 -11.46
C ILE A 412 13.72 -30.91 -12.41
N THR A 413 12.46 -30.86 -11.98
CA THR A 413 11.31 -31.19 -12.82
C THR A 413 11.37 -30.34 -14.10
N PRO A 414 11.26 -30.93 -15.31
CA PRO A 414 11.30 -30.16 -16.54
C PRO A 414 10.21 -29.09 -16.52
N ARG A 415 10.59 -27.86 -16.85
CA ARG A 415 9.66 -26.73 -17.01
C ARG A 415 8.61 -27.10 -18.06
N THR A 416 7.34 -26.90 -17.74
CA THR A 416 6.28 -27.04 -18.74
C THR A 416 6.27 -25.80 -19.64
N PRO A 417 5.76 -25.86 -20.87
CA PRO A 417 5.64 -24.69 -21.75
C PRO A 417 4.86 -23.51 -21.17
N PHE A 418 4.14 -23.72 -20.05
CA PHE A 418 3.41 -22.69 -19.30
C PHE A 418 4.25 -21.95 -18.25
N ASP A 419 5.48 -22.41 -17.96
CA ASP A 419 6.43 -21.77 -17.03
C ASP A 419 7.35 -20.76 -17.74
N ASN A 420 6.97 -20.29 -18.93
CA ASN A 420 7.78 -19.35 -19.70
C ASN A 420 7.47 -17.90 -19.27
N PHE A 421 8.16 -17.48 -18.22
CA PHE A 421 8.03 -16.17 -17.55
C PHE A 421 8.61 -14.96 -18.34
N ASP A 422 8.95 -15.14 -19.62
CA ASP A 422 9.29 -14.06 -20.57
C ASP A 422 8.16 -13.76 -21.57
N ARG A 423 6.94 -14.28 -21.33
CA ARG A 423 5.76 -13.85 -22.10
C ARG A 423 5.02 -12.75 -21.35
N PHE A 424 5.25 -11.55 -21.87
CA PHE A 424 4.57 -10.27 -21.67
C PHE A 424 5.19 -9.34 -20.62
#